data_AF-A0A4V1V6E8-F1
#
_entry.id   AF-A0A4V1V6E8-F1
#
_cell.length_a   1.000
_cell.length_b   1.000
_cell.length_c   1.000
_cell.angle_alpha   90.00
_cell.angle_beta   90.00
_cell.angle_gamma   90.00
#
_symmetry.space_group_name_H-M   'P 1'
#
loop_
_entity.id
_entity.type
_entity.pdbx_description
1 polymer ?
#
loop_
_entity_poly.entity_id
_entity_poly.type
_entity_poly.pdbx_seq_one_letter_code
_entity_poly.pdbx_strand_id
1 'polypeptide(L)'
;MTTSPTAEFLSNAIETSGLTQREIAQKAGFEKPDIISMMKLGETKVPIERIRALAIACNVEASDFLRVALQECHPEMWGVMNMFSSRS
;
A
#
# COMPACT_ATOMS: atom_id res chain seq x y z
N MET A 1 -8.43 8.27 12.47
CA MET A 1 -7.07 7.72 12.45
C MET A 1 -7.21 6.21 12.47
N THR A 2 -6.65 5.53 11.48
CA THR A 2 -6.66 4.05 11.44
C THR A 2 -5.48 3.54 12.27
N THR A 3 -5.53 2.28 12.72
CA THR A 3 -4.39 1.64 13.41
C THR A 3 -3.50 0.82 12.46
N SER A 4 -3.78 0.84 11.16
CA SER A 4 -3.05 0.07 10.14
C SER A 4 -2.00 0.97 9.49
N PRO A 5 -0.69 0.71 9.72
CA PRO A 5 0.38 1.45 9.06
C PRO A 5 0.28 1.41 7.53
N THR A 6 -0.19 0.31 6.96
CA THR A 6 -0.37 0.16 5.51
C THR A 6 -1.50 1.05 4.98
N ALA A 7 -2.62 1.10 5.71
CA ALA A 7 -3.73 1.99 5.37
C ALA A 7 -3.33 3.46 5.48
N GLU A 8 -2.56 3.82 6.51
CA GLU A 8 -2.03 5.17 6.70
C GLU A 8 -1.05 5.55 5.58
N PHE A 9 -0.14 4.65 5.20
CA PHE A 9 0.75 4.85 4.05
C PHE A 9 -0.04 5.09 2.77
N LEU A 10 -1.06 4.27 2.50
CA LEU A 10 -1.93 4.43 1.33
C LEU A 10 -2.67 5.78 1.37
N SER A 11 -3.20 6.19 2.52
CA SER A 11 -3.89 7.48 2.67
C SER A 11 -2.96 8.63 2.31
N ASN A 12 -1.74 8.65 2.85
CA ASN A 12 -0.75 9.68 2.57
C ASN A 12 -0.32 9.67 1.09
N ALA A 13 -0.17 8.48 0.49
CA ALA A 13 0.16 8.34 -0.92
C ALA A 13 -0.96 8.90 -1.82
N ILE A 14 -2.22 8.62 -1.49
CA ILE A 14 -3.39 9.19 -2.20
C ILE A 14 -3.37 10.71 -2.11
N GLU A 15 -3.25 11.26 -0.90
CA GLU A 15 -3.25 12.71 -0.66
C GLU A 15 -2.11 13.43 -1.41
N THR A 16 -0.91 12.84 -1.39
CA THR A 16 0.27 13.42 -2.05
C THR A 16 0.22 13.31 -3.57
N SER A 17 -0.47 12.29 -4.11
CA SER A 17 -0.55 12.07 -5.56
C SER A 17 -1.33 13.17 -6.31
N GLY A 18 -2.21 13.91 -5.61
CA GLY A 18 -3.13 14.87 -6.20
C GLY A 18 -4.26 14.24 -7.03
N LEU A 19 -4.36 12.90 -7.07
CA LEU A 19 -5.39 12.17 -7.80
C LEU A 19 -6.60 11.87 -6.90
N THR A 20 -7.76 11.79 -7.51
CA THR A 20 -8.95 11.28 -6.82
C THR A 20 -8.86 9.77 -6.61
N GLN A 21 -9.55 9.26 -5.59
CA GLN A 21 -9.63 7.81 -5.33
C GLN A 21 -10.16 7.02 -6.54
N ARG A 22 -11.04 7.63 -7.34
CA ARG A 22 -11.57 7.02 -8.58
C ARG A 22 -10.50 6.88 -9.66
N GLU A 23 -9.68 7.91 -9.86
CA GLU A 23 -8.56 7.85 -10.81
C GLU A 23 -7.51 6.82 -10.38
N ILE A 24 -7.22 6.75 -9.08
CA ILE A 24 -6.30 5.75 -8.52
C ILE A 24 -6.85 4.34 -8.72
N ALA A 25 -8.13 4.11 -8.41
CA ALA A 25 -8.79 2.83 -8.65
C ALA A 25 -8.68 2.39 -10.12
N GLN A 26 -8.98 3.30 -11.04
CA GLN A 26 -8.89 3.04 -12.48
C GLN A 26 -7.45 2.72 -12.91
N LYS A 27 -6.46 3.52 -12.48
CA LYS A 27 -5.05 3.31 -12.80
C LYS A 27 -4.49 2.00 -12.23
N ALA A 28 -4.92 1.63 -11.02
CA ALA A 28 -4.48 0.41 -10.35
C ALA A 28 -5.32 -0.83 -10.72
N GLY A 29 -6.30 -0.69 -11.61
CA GLY A 29 -7.09 -1.80 -12.14
C GLY A 29 -8.09 -2.39 -11.13
N PHE A 30 -8.72 -1.54 -10.32
CA PHE A 30 -9.84 -1.90 -9.47
C PHE A 30 -11.17 -1.57 -10.15
N GLU A 31 -12.10 -2.52 -10.16
CA GLU A 31 -13.42 -2.35 -10.76
C GLU A 31 -14.31 -1.39 -9.97
N LYS A 32 -14.18 -1.39 -8.64
CA LYS A 32 -15.00 -0.60 -7.72
C LYS A 32 -14.15 0.45 -7.01
N PRO A 33 -14.35 1.75 -7.28
CA PRO A 33 -13.59 2.83 -6.64
C PRO A 33 -13.65 2.84 -5.11
N ASP A 34 -14.79 2.43 -4.54
CA ASP A 34 -15.02 2.47 -3.08
C ASP A 34 -14.02 1.60 -2.30
N ILE A 35 -13.43 0.59 -2.94
CA ILE A 35 -12.42 -0.26 -2.32
C ILE A 35 -11.19 0.56 -1.87
N ILE A 36 -10.85 1.62 -2.59
CA ILE A 36 -9.74 2.53 -2.20
C ILE A 36 -10.09 3.25 -0.90
N SER A 37 -11.35 3.67 -0.73
CA SER A 37 -11.83 4.28 0.51
C SER A 37 -11.80 3.29 1.67
N MET A 38 -12.24 2.06 1.46
CA MET A 38 -12.21 1.02 2.49
C MET A 38 -10.77 0.68 2.90
N MET A 39 -9.85 0.61 1.93
CA MET A 39 -8.43 0.36 2.18
C MET A 39 -7.76 1.49 2.98
N LYS A 40 -7.95 2.76 2.58
CA LYS A 40 -7.34 3.89 3.31
C LYS A 40 -7.89 4.06 4.72
N LEU A 41 -9.13 3.63 4.98
CA LEU A 41 -9.76 3.65 6.30
C LEU A 41 -9.37 2.44 7.16
N GLY A 42 -8.69 1.45 6.58
CA GLY A 42 -8.31 0.21 7.26
C GLY A 42 -9.47 -0.79 7.42
N GLU A 43 -10.62 -0.53 6.81
CA GLU A 43 -11.78 -1.44 6.82
C GLU A 43 -11.53 -2.69 5.97
N THR A 44 -10.64 -2.58 4.99
CA THR A 44 -10.17 -3.69 4.16
C THR A 44 -8.65 -3.63 4.07
N LYS A 45 -7.99 -4.77 4.20
CA LYS A 45 -6.53 -4.84 4.04
C LYS A 45 -6.13 -4.48 2.61
N VAL A 46 -5.00 -3.80 2.46
CA VAL A 46 -4.36 -3.61 1.15
C VAL A 46 -3.73 -4.96 0.73
N PRO A 47 -4.14 -5.58 -0.38
CA PRO A 47 -3.55 -6.83 -0.83
C PRO A 47 -2.11 -6.62 -1.31
N ILE A 48 -1.18 -7.50 -0.92
CA ILE A 48 0.24 -7.37 -1.24
C ILE A 48 0.48 -7.39 -2.76
N GLU A 49 -0.25 -8.24 -3.48
CA GLU A 49 -0.21 -8.35 -4.93
C GLU A 49 -0.67 -7.08 -5.65
N ARG A 50 -1.38 -6.17 -4.96
CA ARG A 50 -1.83 -4.88 -5.49
C ARG A 50 -0.90 -3.72 -5.16
N ILE A 51 0.09 -3.91 -4.29
CA ILE A 51 0.99 -2.83 -3.84
C ILE A 51 1.69 -2.16 -5.02
N ARG A 52 2.25 -2.94 -5.95
CA ARG A 52 2.94 -2.36 -7.12
C ARG A 52 2.02 -1.49 -7.97
N ALA A 53 0.78 -1.93 -8.20
CA ALA A 53 -0.19 -1.19 -9.02
C ALA A 53 -0.60 0.12 -8.32
N LEU A 54 -0.85 0.07 -7.01
CA LEU A 54 -1.16 1.25 -6.20
C LEU A 54 0.03 2.22 -6.11
N ALA A 55 1.24 1.72 -5.94
CA ALA A 55 2.46 2.54 -5.89
C ALA A 55 2.66 3.32 -7.20
N ILE A 56 2.50 2.66 -8.35
CA ILE A 56 2.56 3.32 -9.67
C ILE A 56 1.43 4.35 -9.80
N ALA A 57 0.20 4.00 -9.40
CA ALA A 57 -0.94 4.90 -9.51
C ALA A 57 -0.77 6.18 -8.67
N CYS A 58 -0.23 6.05 -7.45
CA CYS A 58 0.03 7.15 -6.53
C CYS A 58 1.39 7.83 -6.72
N ASN A 59 2.23 7.35 -7.64
CA ASN A 59 3.58 7.84 -7.88
C ASN A 59 4.47 7.82 -6.61
N VAL A 60 4.52 6.68 -5.93
CA VAL A 60 5.36 6.42 -4.74
C VAL A 60 6.25 5.20 -4.95
N GLU A 61 7.33 5.10 -4.17
CA GLU A 61 8.24 3.95 -4.23
C GLU A 61 7.56 2.67 -3.73
N ALA A 62 7.50 1.66 -4.59
CA ALA A 62 6.83 0.39 -4.28
C ALA A 62 7.56 -0.40 -3.18
N SER A 63 8.87 -0.23 -3.04
CA SER A 63 9.68 -0.89 -2.00
C SER A 63 9.30 -0.40 -0.60
N ASP A 64 9.08 0.90 -0.44
CA ASP A 64 8.64 1.48 0.83
C ASP A 64 7.23 1.02 1.19
N PHE A 65 6.32 1.04 0.22
CA PHE A 65 4.95 0.58 0.46
C PHE A 65 4.91 -0.92 0.80
N LEU A 66 5.66 -1.74 0.06
CA LEU A 66 5.76 -3.18 0.29
C LEU A 66 6.38 -3.49 1.66
N ARG A 67 7.42 -2.75 2.06
CA ARG A 67 8.05 -2.89 3.37
C ARG A 67 7.02 -2.67 4.48
N VAL A 68 6.27 -1.58 4.44
CA VAL A 68 5.25 -1.28 5.46
C VAL A 68 4.19 -2.39 5.52
N ALA A 69 3.70 -2.84 4.37
CA ALA A 69 2.70 -3.91 4.30
C ALA A 69 3.20 -5.25 4.84
N LEU A 70 4.45 -5.63 4.55
CA LEU A 70 5.04 -6.86 5.04
C LEU A 70 5.32 -6.80 6.54
N GLN A 71 5.79 -5.66 7.05
CA GLN A 71 5.98 -5.46 8.49
C GLN A 71 4.67 -5.63 9.27
N GLU A 72 3.54 -5.19 8.70
CA GLU A 72 2.21 -5.33 9.32
C GLU A 72 1.62 -6.74 9.16
N CYS A 73 1.63 -7.29 7.94
CA CYS A 73 0.90 -8.52 7.62
C CYS A 73 1.71 -9.80 7.83
N HIS A 74 3.04 -9.75 7.64
CA HIS A 74 3.95 -10.90 7.67
C HIS A 74 5.30 -10.54 8.32
N PRO A 75 5.31 -10.13 9.60
CA PRO A 75 6.53 -9.66 10.27
C PRO A 75 7.66 -10.69 10.26
N GLU A 76 7.35 -11.98 10.36
CA GLU A 76 8.33 -13.07 10.25
C GLU A 76 8.97 -13.15 8.87
N MET A 77 8.17 -13.01 7.79
CA MET A 77 8.67 -13.03 6.42
C MET A 77 9.55 -11.80 6.15
N TRP A 78 9.13 -10.63 6.62
CA TRP A 78 9.94 -9.42 6.56
C TRP A 78 11.28 -9.59 7.29
N GLY A 79 11.27 -10.21 8.48
CA GLY A 79 12.49 -10.49 9.24
C GLY A 79 13.49 -11.36 8.46
N VAL A 80 13.01 -12.41 7.78
CA VAL A 80 13.83 -13.26 6.92
C VAL A 80 14.39 -12.48 5.73
N MET A 81 13.57 -11.68 5.03
CA MET A 81 14.04 -10.87 3.89
C MET A 81 15.10 -9.85 4.33
N ASN A 82 14.87 -9.16 5.44
CA ASN A 82 15.78 -8.14 5.95
C ASN A 82 17.14 -8.72 6.40
N MET A 83 17.17 -9.99 6.81
CA MET A 83 18.42 -10.72 7.10
C MET A 83 19.31 -10.84 5.85
N PHE A 84 18.74 -10.96 4.66
CA PHE A 84 19.50 -11.07 3.41
C PHE A 84 19.92 -9.71 2.84
N SER A 85 19.08 -8.67 3.00
CA SER A 85 19.37 -7.32 2.48
C SER A 85 20.51 -6.59 3.20
N SER A 86 20.81 -6.94 4.45
CA SER A 86 21.88 -6.31 5.25
C SER A 86 23.29 -6.84 4.95
N ARG A 87 23.44 -7.75 3.98
CA ARG A 87 24.72 -8.42 3.63
C ARG A 87 25.24 -8.06 2.24
N SER A 88 24.70 -7.01 1.60
CA SER A 88 25.12 -6.51 0.29
C SER A 88 25.75 -5.13 0.39
#